data_AF-A0A520C4D7-F1
#
_entry.id   AF-A0A520C4D7-F1
#
_cell.length_a   1.000
_cell.length_b   1.000
_cell.length_c   1.000
_cell.angle_alpha   90.00
_cell.angle_beta   90.00
_cell.angle_gamma   90.00
#
_symmetry.space_group_name_H-M   'P 1'
#
loop_
_entity.id
_entity.type
_entity.pdbx_description
1 polymer ?
#
loop_
_entity_poly.entity_id
_entity_poly.type
_entity_poly.pdbx_seq_one_letter_code
_entity_poly.pdbx_strand_id
1 'polypeptide(L)'
;MFKSLITYRIGADLALDLPTVAEALAKEPFHPCAPTQPLSVGWAPPRGIEHGALVEAVDGHWLLQLKREQRILPSSVVADRVEELAEHVEESTGRKPGKKARKDLKEQAVHELLPQAFTKTSATLVWIATEQRLLLVDAGSTSRADEVVTLLIQAIPGLSLQLIQTAESPAAVMAAWLQDGVTPEGFQIERELELKGSDEQKPIVRYARHPLDIDEVRAHLVAGKMPTRLALSWNERVAFTLTDGFALKKISFLDL
;
A
#
# COMPACT_ATOMS: atom_id res chain seq x y z
N MET A 1 0.48 10.88 9.63
CA MET A 1 0.87 11.68 8.45
C MET A 1 0.98 10.73 7.27
N PHE A 2 0.38 11.09 6.14
CA PHE A 2 0.40 10.28 4.92
C PHE A 2 1.78 10.25 4.29
N LYS A 3 2.23 9.07 3.82
CA LYS A 3 3.52 8.89 3.16
C LYS A 3 3.38 8.47 1.70
N SER A 4 2.26 7.87 1.34
CA SER A 4 1.92 7.54 -0.04
C SER A 4 0.42 7.68 -0.22
N LEU A 5 -0.07 7.95 -1.42
CA LEU A 5 -1.49 8.05 -1.70
C LEU A 5 -1.79 7.28 -2.98
N ILE A 6 -2.73 6.35 -2.87
CA ILE A 6 -3.45 5.76 -4.00
C ILE A 6 -4.87 6.30 -3.94
N THR A 7 -5.29 6.91 -5.05
CA THR A 7 -6.51 7.73 -5.10
C THR A 7 -7.60 7.02 -5.89
N TYR A 8 -8.78 6.95 -5.28
CA TYR A 8 -9.99 6.36 -5.84
C TYR A 8 -11.09 7.42 -5.94
N ARG A 9 -11.90 7.32 -6.97
CA ARG A 9 -13.17 8.02 -7.13
C ARG A 9 -14.28 7.23 -6.46
N ILE A 10 -15.11 7.91 -5.69
CA ILE A 10 -16.34 7.34 -5.12
C ILE A 10 -17.45 7.46 -6.16
N GLY A 11 -18.19 6.36 -6.39
CA GLY A 11 -19.31 6.30 -7.32
C GLY A 11 -20.39 7.36 -7.02
N ALA A 12 -21.04 7.87 -8.06
CA ALA A 12 -21.93 9.02 -7.94
C ALA A 12 -23.24 8.75 -7.18
N ASP A 13 -23.63 7.48 -7.09
CA ASP A 13 -24.94 7.05 -6.61
C ASP A 13 -25.00 6.89 -5.08
N LEU A 14 -23.85 6.91 -4.40
CA LEU A 14 -23.78 6.75 -2.95
C LEU A 14 -23.55 8.10 -2.25
N ALA A 15 -24.55 8.55 -1.50
CA ALA A 15 -24.37 9.57 -0.50
C ALA A 15 -23.80 8.93 0.77
N LEU A 16 -22.54 9.23 1.09
CA LEU A 16 -21.93 8.77 2.33
C LEU A 16 -22.51 9.56 3.51
N ASP A 17 -23.06 8.84 4.48
CA ASP A 17 -23.56 9.37 5.74
C ASP A 17 -22.62 8.94 6.89
N LEU A 18 -22.21 9.90 7.72
CA LEU A 18 -21.17 9.68 8.73
C LEU A 18 -21.60 8.65 9.80
N PRO A 19 -22.79 8.76 10.44
CA PRO A 19 -23.32 7.73 11.34
C PRO A 19 -23.36 6.35 10.70
N THR A 20 -23.90 6.24 9.48
CA THR A 20 -24.03 4.96 8.76
C THR A 20 -22.67 4.31 8.53
N VAL A 21 -21.66 5.10 8.10
CA VAL A 21 -20.30 4.59 7.91
C VAL A 21 -19.66 4.22 9.24
N ALA A 22 -19.80 5.03 10.29
CA ALA A 22 -19.24 4.71 11.60
C ALA A 22 -19.82 3.40 12.18
N GLU A 23 -21.13 3.19 12.06
CA GLU A 23 -21.80 1.95 12.47
C GLU A 23 -21.37 0.73 11.64
N ALA A 24 -21.16 0.91 10.34
CA ALA A 24 -20.66 -0.14 9.47
C ALA A 24 -19.26 -0.61 9.89
N LEU A 25 -18.33 0.33 10.13
CA LEU A 25 -16.96 0.01 10.55
C LEU A 25 -16.91 -0.59 11.96
N ALA A 26 -17.84 -0.22 12.84
CA ALA A 26 -17.95 -0.75 14.20
C ALA A 26 -18.31 -2.25 14.25
N LYS A 27 -18.76 -2.85 13.14
CA LYS A 27 -19.01 -4.29 13.02
C LYS A 27 -17.73 -5.11 12.84
N GLU A 28 -16.66 -4.48 12.38
CA GLU A 28 -15.36 -5.12 12.14
C GLU A 28 -14.22 -4.37 12.86
N PRO A 29 -14.32 -4.20 14.19
CA PRO A 29 -13.28 -3.52 14.94
C PRO A 29 -11.99 -4.36 14.97
N PHE A 30 -10.85 -3.68 15.08
CA PHE A 30 -9.58 -4.35 15.26
C PHE A 30 -9.53 -5.06 16.62
N HIS A 31 -9.17 -6.33 16.59
CA HIS A 31 -8.78 -7.11 17.76
C HIS A 31 -7.35 -7.64 17.61
N PRO A 32 -6.55 -7.69 18.68
CA PRO A 32 -5.25 -8.34 18.63
C PRO A 32 -5.34 -9.81 18.21
N CYS A 33 -4.29 -10.33 17.56
CA CYS A 33 -4.17 -11.73 17.18
C CYS A 33 -4.29 -12.66 18.38
N ALA A 34 -5.26 -13.58 18.34
CA ALA A 34 -5.26 -14.73 19.23
C ALA A 34 -3.95 -15.55 19.10
N PRO A 35 -3.56 -16.37 20.10
CA PRO A 35 -2.28 -17.11 20.10
C PRO A 35 -2.01 -17.93 18.83
N THR A 36 -3.04 -18.55 18.25
CA THR A 36 -2.94 -19.36 17.03
C THR A 36 -3.45 -18.64 15.78
N GLN A 37 -3.81 -17.36 15.88
CA GLN A 37 -4.28 -16.56 14.75
C GLN A 37 -3.09 -15.88 14.06
N PRO A 38 -2.77 -16.21 12.80
CA PRO A 38 -1.60 -15.67 12.11
C PRO A 38 -1.73 -14.19 11.75
N LEU A 39 -2.96 -13.71 11.52
CA LEU A 39 -3.27 -12.38 11.04
C LEU A 39 -4.59 -11.90 11.63
N SER A 40 -4.62 -10.66 12.11
CA SER A 40 -5.82 -9.93 12.47
C SER A 40 -5.84 -8.58 11.75
N VAL A 41 -7.00 -8.20 11.22
CA VAL A 41 -7.21 -6.96 10.48
C VAL A 41 -8.57 -6.40 10.89
N GLY A 42 -8.65 -5.09 11.15
CA GLY A 42 -9.91 -4.43 11.48
C GLY A 42 -9.77 -2.92 11.65
N TRP A 43 -10.89 -2.26 11.88
CA TRP A 43 -10.98 -0.81 12.01
C TRP A 43 -10.56 -0.35 13.41
N ALA A 44 -9.77 0.71 13.48
CA ALA A 44 -9.31 1.29 14.72
C ALA A 44 -9.44 2.83 14.70
N PRO A 45 -9.54 3.49 15.86
CA PRO A 45 -9.60 4.95 15.93
C PRO A 45 -8.33 5.58 15.32
N PRO A 46 -8.42 6.48 14.32
CA PRO A 46 -7.26 7.04 13.64
C PRO A 46 -6.45 8.01 14.51
N ARG A 47 -7.01 8.48 15.63
CA ARG A 47 -6.26 9.27 16.65
C ARG A 47 -5.45 8.41 17.61
N GLY A 48 -5.61 7.08 17.57
CA GLY A 48 -4.96 6.17 18.53
C GLY A 48 -5.52 6.25 19.96
N ILE A 49 -6.63 6.97 20.17
CA ILE A 49 -7.35 7.00 21.45
C ILE A 49 -8.13 5.70 21.59
N GLU A 50 -7.91 4.98 22.68
CA GLU A 50 -8.62 3.74 22.97
C GLU A 50 -10.13 3.98 23.04
N HIS A 51 -10.93 3.15 22.36
CA HIS A 51 -12.38 3.31 22.23
C HIS A 51 -12.84 4.66 21.64
N GLY A 52 -11.96 5.39 20.95
CA GLY A 52 -12.32 6.62 20.23
C GLY A 52 -13.20 6.38 19.00
N ALA A 53 -13.55 7.46 18.30
CA ALA A 53 -14.31 7.38 17.06
C ALA A 53 -13.54 6.64 15.96
N LEU A 54 -14.20 5.72 15.25
CA LEU A 54 -13.61 5.02 14.09
C LEU A 54 -13.54 5.90 12.83
N VAL A 55 -14.36 6.95 12.80
CA VAL A 55 -14.36 7.98 11.76
C VAL A 55 -14.16 9.34 12.40
N GLU A 56 -13.07 10.00 12.04
CA GLU A 56 -12.80 11.38 12.47
C GLU A 56 -13.19 12.32 11.34
N ALA A 57 -14.26 13.09 11.53
CA ALA A 57 -14.73 14.07 10.57
C ALA A 57 -14.26 15.48 10.93
N VAL A 58 -13.61 16.15 9.98
CA VAL A 58 -13.18 17.54 10.08
C VAL A 58 -13.47 18.21 8.75
N ASP A 59 -14.39 19.17 8.73
CA ASP A 59 -14.66 20.04 7.56
C ASP A 59 -14.85 19.27 6.23
N GLY A 60 -15.76 18.29 6.20
CA GLY A 60 -16.01 17.46 5.00
C GLY A 60 -14.91 16.44 4.67
N HIS A 61 -13.89 16.31 5.53
CA HIS A 61 -12.84 15.31 5.41
C HIS A 61 -12.96 14.27 6.52
N TRP A 62 -13.06 13.00 6.13
CA TRP A 62 -13.11 11.89 7.08
C TRP A 62 -11.80 11.12 7.07
N LEU A 63 -11.28 10.86 8.26
CA LEU A 63 -10.09 10.03 8.47
C LEU A 63 -10.51 8.70 9.11
N LEU A 64 -9.98 7.61 8.57
CA LEU A 64 -10.18 6.24 9.03
C LEU A 64 -8.81 5.57 9.21
N GLN A 65 -8.77 4.49 9.96
CA GLN A 65 -7.56 3.67 10.09
C GLN A 65 -7.89 2.18 10.08
N LEU A 66 -7.27 1.47 9.13
CA LEU A 66 -7.24 0.01 9.13
C LEU A 66 -5.98 -0.49 9.82
N LYS A 67 -6.14 -1.15 10.97
CA LYS A 67 -5.04 -1.74 11.72
C LYS A 67 -4.90 -3.21 11.36
N ARG A 68 -3.64 -3.65 11.28
CA ARG A 68 -3.25 -5.02 10.98
C ARG A 68 -2.23 -5.48 12.02
N GLU A 69 -2.39 -6.70 12.49
CA GLU A 69 -1.41 -7.40 13.31
C GLU A 69 -1.12 -8.76 12.69
N GLN A 70 0.16 -9.09 12.53
CA GLN A 70 0.60 -10.35 11.97
C GLN A 70 1.62 -11.01 12.88
N ARG A 71 1.43 -12.31 13.15
CA ARG A 71 2.45 -13.14 13.80
C ARG A 71 3.59 -13.42 12.82
N ILE A 72 4.80 -13.03 13.19
CA ILE A 72 5.99 -13.19 12.36
C ILE A 72 6.53 -14.60 12.58
N LEU A 73 6.34 -15.46 11.57
CA LEU A 73 6.87 -16.81 11.58
C LEU A 73 7.78 -16.99 10.36
N PRO A 74 9.11 -16.81 10.50
CA PRO A 74 10.04 -16.96 9.39
C PRO A 74 9.98 -18.37 8.80
N SER A 75 10.09 -18.47 7.48
CA SER A 75 10.00 -19.76 6.78
C SER A 75 11.09 -20.74 7.18
N SER A 76 12.27 -20.26 7.58
CA SER A 76 13.36 -21.11 8.10
C SER A 76 12.96 -21.81 9.39
N VAL A 77 12.38 -21.09 10.36
CA VAL A 77 11.96 -21.66 11.65
C VAL A 77 10.89 -22.74 11.46
N VAL A 78 9.96 -22.54 10.51
CA VAL A 78 8.97 -23.57 10.16
C VAL A 78 9.64 -24.78 9.51
N ALA A 79 10.61 -24.56 8.62
CA ALA A 79 11.31 -25.65 7.95
C ALA A 79 12.11 -26.50 8.93
N ASP A 80 12.83 -25.87 9.86
CA ASP A 80 13.60 -26.55 10.89
C ASP A 80 12.68 -27.42 11.77
N ARG A 81 11.54 -26.86 12.21
CA ARG A 81 10.56 -27.63 13.01
C ARG A 81 9.92 -28.78 12.23
N VAL A 82 9.68 -28.61 10.92
CA VAL A 82 9.19 -29.70 10.06
C VAL A 82 10.21 -30.81 9.94
N GLU A 83 11.51 -30.48 9.89
CA GLU A 83 12.57 -31.49 9.83
C GLU A 83 12.66 -32.26 11.14
N GLU A 84 12.63 -31.58 12.29
CA GLU A 84 12.58 -32.24 13.61
C GLU A 84 11.40 -33.22 13.74
N LEU A 85 10.20 -32.79 13.31
CA LEU A 85 9.02 -33.65 13.31
C LEU A 85 9.17 -34.82 12.31
N ALA A 86 9.82 -34.60 11.18
CA ALA A 86 10.04 -35.63 10.17
C ALA A 86 11.06 -36.68 10.62
N GLU A 87 12.12 -36.26 11.32
CA GLU A 87 13.10 -37.15 11.96
C GLU A 87 12.42 -38.04 12.99
N HIS A 88 11.56 -37.47 13.85
CA HIS A 88 10.79 -38.26 14.81
C HIS A 88 9.85 -39.29 14.16
N VAL A 89 9.23 -38.95 13.02
CA VAL A 89 8.43 -39.90 12.23
C VAL A 89 9.30 -41.01 11.62
N GLU A 90 10.50 -40.67 11.14
CA GLU A 90 11.43 -41.67 10.58
C GLU A 90 11.96 -42.62 11.67
N GLU A 91 12.29 -42.11 12.85
CA GLU A 91 12.70 -42.92 14.01
C GLU A 91 11.60 -43.88 14.46
N SER A 92 10.34 -43.42 14.49
CA SER A 92 9.20 -44.20 14.97
C SER A 92 8.67 -45.21 13.96
N THR A 93 8.79 -44.94 12.65
CA THR A 93 8.22 -45.79 11.58
C THR A 93 9.26 -46.50 10.71
N GLY A 94 10.54 -46.14 10.83
CA GLY A 94 11.64 -46.62 9.97
C GLY A 94 11.60 -46.08 8.54
N ARG A 95 10.77 -45.08 8.24
CA ARG A 95 10.62 -44.51 6.89
C ARG A 95 10.44 -42.99 6.92
N LYS A 96 11.07 -42.31 5.96
CA LYS A 96 10.88 -40.87 5.77
C LYS A 96 9.43 -40.53 5.41
N PRO A 97 8.85 -39.46 5.99
CA PRO A 97 7.52 -39.02 5.64
C PRO A 97 7.45 -38.57 4.18
N GLY A 98 6.45 -39.09 3.46
CA GLY A 98 6.17 -38.69 2.08
C GLY A 98 5.63 -37.25 1.97
N LYS A 99 5.41 -36.78 0.74
CA LYS A 99 4.97 -35.40 0.44
C LYS A 99 3.71 -34.97 1.19
N LYS A 100 2.72 -35.86 1.31
CA LYS A 100 1.47 -35.58 2.04
C LYS A 100 1.74 -35.41 3.53
N ALA A 101 2.43 -36.37 4.15
CA ALA A 101 2.80 -36.31 5.56
C ALA A 101 3.63 -35.05 5.89
N ARG A 102 4.60 -34.66 5.04
CA ARG A 102 5.35 -33.41 5.23
C ARG A 102 4.47 -32.15 5.20
N LYS A 103 3.38 -32.14 4.43
CA LYS A 103 2.43 -31.02 4.43
C LYS A 103 1.69 -30.95 5.77
N ASP A 104 1.25 -32.09 6.28
CA ASP A 104 0.55 -32.17 7.57
C ASP A 104 1.49 -31.77 8.73
N LEU A 105 2.76 -32.22 8.68
CA LEU A 105 3.80 -31.78 9.62
C LEU A 105 4.06 -30.27 9.56
N LYS A 106 3.96 -29.66 8.37
CA LYS A 106 4.07 -28.21 8.23
C LYS A 106 2.91 -27.47 8.87
N GLU A 107 1.68 -27.96 8.70
CA GLU A 107 0.50 -27.39 9.36
C GLU A 107 0.61 -27.51 10.89
N GLN A 108 1.08 -28.67 11.38
CA GLN A 108 1.39 -28.89 12.80
C GLN A 108 2.47 -27.93 13.31
N ALA A 109 3.60 -27.82 12.61
CA ALA A 109 4.70 -26.93 12.98
C ALA A 109 4.23 -25.47 13.09
N VAL A 110 3.42 -25.00 12.12
CA VAL A 110 2.84 -23.66 12.18
C VAL A 110 1.94 -23.49 13.41
N HIS A 111 1.07 -24.46 13.70
CA HIS A 111 0.19 -24.41 14.87
C HIS A 111 0.97 -24.37 16.20
N GLU A 112 2.05 -25.14 16.33
CA GLU A 112 2.92 -25.17 17.51
C GLU A 112 3.72 -23.88 17.71
N LEU A 113 4.15 -23.25 16.61
CA LEU A 113 5.02 -22.08 16.65
C LEU A 113 4.27 -20.75 16.74
N LEU A 114 3.04 -20.67 16.24
CA LEU A 114 2.25 -19.42 16.25
C LEU A 114 2.10 -18.77 17.65
N PRO A 115 1.82 -19.51 18.73
CA PRO A 115 1.73 -18.94 20.07
C PRO A 115 3.02 -18.26 20.55
N GLN A 116 4.18 -18.71 20.04
CA GLN A 116 5.51 -18.23 20.41
C GLN A 116 5.99 -17.10 19.49
N ALA A 117 5.33 -16.88 18.35
CA ALA A 117 5.72 -15.90 17.37
C ALA A 117 5.47 -14.47 17.88
N PHE A 118 6.46 -13.59 17.69
CA PHE A 118 6.29 -12.14 17.89
C PHE A 118 5.24 -11.58 16.92
N THR A 119 4.54 -10.53 17.31
CA THR A 119 3.62 -9.82 16.42
C THR A 119 4.26 -8.56 15.83
N LYS A 120 3.86 -8.24 14.60
CA LYS A 120 4.14 -6.97 13.94
C LYS A 120 2.82 -6.27 13.67
N THR A 121 2.70 -5.04 14.13
CA THR A 121 1.54 -4.19 13.83
C THR A 121 1.86 -3.22 12.70
N SER A 122 0.84 -2.93 11.89
CA SER A 122 0.86 -1.85 10.91
C SER A 122 -0.51 -1.19 10.85
N ALA A 123 -0.54 0.06 10.40
CA ALA A 123 -1.75 0.82 10.21
C ALA A 123 -1.75 1.44 8.81
N THR A 124 -2.92 1.50 8.19
CA THR A 124 -3.14 2.23 6.94
C THR A 124 -4.22 3.25 7.17
N LEU A 125 -3.87 4.53 6.97
CA LEU A 125 -4.82 5.62 7.03
C LEU A 125 -5.62 5.69 5.73
N VAL A 126 -6.88 6.07 5.85
CA VAL A 126 -7.74 6.37 4.70
C VAL A 126 -8.32 7.75 4.91
N TRP A 127 -8.24 8.57 3.87
CA TRP A 127 -8.84 9.89 3.84
C TRP A 127 -9.96 9.92 2.82
N ILE A 128 -11.17 10.25 3.26
CA ILE A 128 -12.32 10.47 2.39
C ILE A 128 -12.57 11.98 2.34
N ALA A 129 -12.53 12.55 1.14
CA ALA A 129 -12.89 13.92 0.88
C ALA A 129 -14.28 13.92 0.25
N THR A 130 -15.32 14.18 1.06
CA THR A 130 -16.71 13.87 0.69
C THR A 130 -17.21 14.75 -0.44
N GLU A 131 -16.85 16.04 -0.45
CA GLU A 131 -17.24 16.98 -1.49
C GLU A 131 -16.62 16.64 -2.85
N GLN A 132 -15.33 16.29 -2.86
CA GLN A 132 -14.58 15.93 -4.06
C GLN A 132 -14.85 14.48 -4.52
N ARG A 133 -15.58 13.70 -3.70
CA ARG A 133 -15.85 12.27 -3.91
C ARG A 133 -14.57 11.47 -4.15
N LEU A 134 -13.57 11.74 -3.33
CA LEU A 134 -12.27 11.09 -3.38
C LEU A 134 -12.04 10.25 -2.13
N LEU A 135 -11.45 9.08 -2.32
CA LEU A 135 -10.92 8.23 -1.27
C LEU A 135 -9.44 8.02 -1.52
N LEU A 136 -8.60 8.37 -0.56
CA LEU A 136 -7.15 8.27 -0.64
C LEU A 136 -6.64 7.30 0.41
N VAL A 137 -5.86 6.32 0.00
CA VAL A 137 -5.30 5.27 0.88
C VAL A 137 -3.81 5.48 1.10
N ASP A 138 -3.36 5.49 2.35
CA ASP A 138 -1.94 5.56 2.74
C ASP A 138 -1.21 4.23 2.48
N ALA A 139 -1.01 3.91 1.21
CA ALA A 139 -0.47 2.62 0.80
C ALA A 139 0.73 2.77 -0.16
N GLY A 140 1.83 2.12 0.18
CA GLY A 140 3.02 2.04 -0.68
C GLY A 140 2.88 1.07 -1.86
N SER A 141 1.87 0.19 -1.84
CA SER A 141 1.58 -0.81 -2.87
C SER A 141 0.08 -0.91 -3.15
N THR A 142 -0.27 -1.26 -4.40
CA THR A 142 -1.65 -1.51 -4.82
C THR A 142 -2.31 -2.61 -4.00
N SER A 143 -1.58 -3.70 -3.71
CA SER A 143 -2.09 -4.81 -2.89
C SER A 143 -2.58 -4.40 -1.51
N ARG A 144 -1.92 -3.43 -0.87
CA ARG A 144 -2.34 -2.92 0.45
C ARG A 144 -3.54 -1.98 0.33
N ALA A 145 -3.63 -1.21 -0.75
CA ALA A 145 -4.81 -0.40 -1.02
C ALA A 145 -6.03 -1.27 -1.37
N ASP A 146 -5.85 -2.32 -2.15
CA ASP A 146 -6.93 -3.25 -2.53
C ASP A 146 -7.52 -3.97 -1.31
N GLU A 147 -6.70 -4.35 -0.32
CA GLU A 147 -7.18 -4.91 0.96
C GLU A 147 -8.11 -3.92 1.68
N VAL A 148 -7.70 -2.65 1.77
CA VAL A 148 -8.50 -1.59 2.40
C VAL A 148 -9.80 -1.36 1.63
N VAL A 149 -9.72 -1.22 0.31
CA VAL A 149 -10.87 -1.01 -0.58
C VAL A 149 -11.86 -2.17 -0.47
N THR A 150 -11.36 -3.41 -0.43
CA THR A 150 -12.18 -4.61 -0.29
C THR A 150 -12.98 -4.58 1.01
N LEU A 151 -12.32 -4.29 2.14
CA LEU A 151 -12.99 -4.20 3.44
C LEU A 151 -13.99 -3.05 3.51
N LEU A 152 -13.70 -1.91 2.90
CA LEU A 152 -14.65 -0.80 2.82
C LEU A 152 -15.89 -1.14 1.99
N ILE A 153 -15.72 -1.77 0.83
CA ILE A 153 -16.83 -2.20 -0.04
C ILE A 153 -17.69 -3.25 0.67
N GLN A 154 -17.07 -4.16 1.43
CA GLN A 154 -17.78 -5.15 2.24
C GLN A 154 -18.55 -4.51 3.40
N ALA A 155 -17.94 -3.55 4.09
CA ALA A 155 -18.55 -2.88 5.24
C ALA A 155 -19.69 -1.92 4.83
N ILE A 156 -19.55 -1.22 3.70
CA ILE A 156 -20.45 -0.12 3.28
C ILE A 156 -21.21 -0.54 2.02
N PRO A 157 -22.47 -1.01 2.15
CA PRO A 157 -23.30 -1.41 1.02
C PRO A 157 -23.46 -0.28 0.00
N GLY A 158 -23.30 -0.61 -1.28
CA GLY A 158 -23.40 0.36 -2.38
C GLY A 158 -22.14 1.20 -2.61
N LEU A 159 -21.08 1.03 -1.80
CA LEU A 159 -19.81 1.70 -2.06
C LEU A 159 -19.19 1.16 -3.34
N SER A 160 -18.96 2.07 -4.29
CA SER A 160 -18.23 1.80 -5.52
C SER A 160 -16.99 2.69 -5.54
N LEU A 161 -15.83 2.06 -5.76
CA LEU A 161 -14.53 2.73 -5.80
C LEU A 161 -13.83 2.35 -7.10
N GLN A 162 -13.34 3.36 -7.81
CA GLN A 162 -12.56 3.19 -9.04
C GLN A 162 -11.27 3.97 -8.92
N LEU A 163 -10.14 3.39 -9.35
CA LEU A 163 -8.89 4.15 -9.44
C LEU A 163 -9.11 5.40 -10.30
N ILE A 164 -8.61 6.53 -9.83
CA ILE A 164 -8.73 7.78 -10.56
C ILE A 164 -8.09 7.61 -11.95
N GLN A 165 -8.84 8.01 -12.98
CA GLN A 165 -8.36 8.03 -14.35
C GLN A 165 -8.01 9.47 -14.72
N THR A 166 -6.87 9.64 -15.37
CA THR A 166 -6.43 10.92 -15.94
C THR A 166 -6.81 10.97 -17.41
N ALA A 167 -6.98 12.18 -17.95
CA ALA A 167 -7.26 12.36 -19.37
C ALA A 167 -6.07 11.94 -20.26
N GLU A 168 -4.86 12.13 -19.74
CA GLU A 168 -3.60 11.77 -20.40
C GLU A 168 -2.81 10.78 -19.53
N SER A 169 -1.94 9.98 -20.16
CA SER A 169 -1.07 9.04 -19.45
C SER A 169 -0.09 9.82 -18.55
N PRO A 170 0.00 9.51 -17.24
CA PRO A 170 0.96 10.16 -16.36
C PRO A 170 2.41 10.01 -16.85
N ALA A 171 2.76 8.86 -17.45
CA ALA A 171 4.08 8.65 -18.03
C ALA A 171 4.36 9.59 -19.23
N ALA A 172 3.36 9.80 -20.09
CA ALA A 172 3.50 10.70 -21.24
C ALA A 172 3.65 12.16 -20.79
N VAL A 173 2.84 12.58 -19.81
CA VAL A 173 2.89 13.93 -19.25
C VAL A 173 4.22 14.18 -18.53
N MET A 174 4.71 13.23 -17.71
CA MET A 174 6.03 13.32 -17.10
C MET A 174 7.15 13.40 -18.14
N ALA A 175 7.04 12.66 -19.24
CA ALA A 175 8.02 12.72 -20.32
C ALA A 175 8.02 14.09 -21.01
N ALA A 176 6.85 14.69 -21.20
CA ALA A 176 6.73 16.05 -21.73
C ALA A 176 7.45 17.06 -20.82
N TRP A 177 7.17 17.04 -19.52
CA TRP A 177 7.83 17.94 -18.54
C TRP A 177 9.35 17.80 -18.52
N LEU A 178 9.87 16.57 -18.64
CA LEU A 178 11.32 16.32 -18.73
C LEU A 178 11.91 16.79 -20.07
N GLN A 179 11.10 16.82 -21.13
CA GLN A 179 11.50 17.20 -22.47
C GLN A 179 11.48 18.72 -22.69
N ASP A 180 10.50 19.45 -22.15
CA ASP A 180 10.39 20.91 -22.34
C ASP A 180 10.83 21.72 -21.11
N GLY A 181 10.90 21.09 -19.94
CA GLY A 181 11.19 21.75 -18.66
C GLY A 181 9.99 22.55 -18.12
N VAL A 182 8.79 22.33 -18.64
CA VAL A 182 7.58 23.10 -18.32
C VAL A 182 6.62 22.23 -17.51
N THR A 183 6.48 22.54 -16.23
CA THR A 183 5.51 21.91 -15.32
C THR A 183 4.27 22.80 -15.12
N PRO A 184 3.14 22.23 -14.67
CA PRO A 184 2.00 23.03 -14.23
C PRO A 184 2.38 23.96 -13.08
N GLU A 185 1.64 25.06 -12.94
CA GLU A 185 1.91 26.08 -11.91
C GLU A 185 2.06 25.47 -10.51
N GLY A 186 3.10 25.92 -9.81
CA GLY A 186 3.44 25.46 -8.47
C GLY A 186 4.21 24.14 -8.40
N PHE A 187 4.32 23.37 -9.49
CA PHE A 187 5.12 22.15 -9.50
C PHE A 187 6.55 22.40 -9.99
N GLN A 188 7.52 21.74 -9.36
CA GLN A 188 8.92 21.74 -9.80
C GLN A 188 9.44 20.31 -9.92
N ILE A 189 10.32 20.06 -10.90
CA ILE A 189 10.99 18.77 -11.08
C ILE A 189 12.13 18.65 -10.07
N GLU A 190 12.12 17.56 -9.32
CA GLU A 190 13.15 17.25 -8.33
C GLU A 190 14.18 16.26 -8.88
N ARG A 191 15.15 15.92 -8.03
CA ARG A 191 16.40 15.24 -8.45
C ARG A 191 16.33 13.71 -8.42
N GLU A 192 15.14 13.12 -8.57
CA GLU A 192 14.96 11.66 -8.68
C GLU A 192 14.05 11.30 -9.86
N LEU A 193 14.49 10.32 -10.66
CA LEU A 193 13.78 9.84 -11.85
C LEU A 193 14.05 8.34 -12.06
N GLU A 194 13.02 7.60 -12.44
CA GLU A 194 13.12 6.24 -12.99
C GLU A 194 12.54 6.23 -14.40
N LEU A 195 13.34 5.77 -15.37
CA LEU A 195 12.92 5.54 -16.75
C LEU A 195 12.95 4.04 -17.04
N LYS A 196 12.01 3.56 -17.85
CA LYS A 196 11.90 2.15 -18.25
C LYS A 196 11.67 2.02 -19.76
N GLY A 197 12.45 1.16 -20.41
CA GLY A 197 12.25 0.80 -21.81
C GLY A 197 11.02 -0.09 -22.01
N SER A 198 10.44 -0.03 -23.21
CA SER A 198 9.30 -0.85 -23.63
C SER A 198 9.67 -2.17 -24.30
N ASP A 199 10.96 -2.44 -24.51
CA ASP A 199 11.44 -3.70 -25.09
C ASP A 199 11.25 -4.89 -24.13
N GLU A 200 11.56 -6.10 -24.60
CA GLU A 200 11.41 -7.34 -23.81
C GLU A 200 12.27 -7.35 -22.55
N GLN A 201 13.46 -6.75 -22.58
CA GLN A 201 14.37 -6.69 -21.44
C GLN A 201 13.95 -5.62 -20.43
N LYS A 202 13.11 -4.66 -20.83
CA LYS A 202 12.58 -3.57 -20.01
C LYS A 202 13.70 -2.84 -19.25
N PRO A 203 14.75 -2.34 -19.94
CA PRO A 203 15.91 -1.73 -19.30
C PRO A 203 15.48 -0.54 -18.43
N ILE A 204 16.08 -0.42 -17.26
CA ILE A 204 15.76 0.61 -16.27
C ILE A 204 16.96 1.54 -16.10
N VAL A 205 16.71 2.84 -16.13
CA VAL A 205 17.68 3.87 -15.75
C VAL A 205 17.14 4.63 -14.54
N ARG A 206 17.99 4.85 -13.54
CA ARG A 206 17.62 5.58 -12.31
C ARG A 206 18.59 6.71 -12.07
N TYR A 207 18.04 7.90 -11.85
CA TYR A 207 18.75 9.07 -11.37
C TYR A 207 18.37 9.32 -9.92
N ALA A 208 19.36 9.58 -9.08
CA ALA A 208 19.17 9.91 -7.67
C ALA A 208 20.08 11.07 -7.28
N ARG A 209 19.50 12.13 -6.72
CA ARG A 209 20.20 13.38 -6.35
C ARG A 209 20.92 14.04 -7.53
N HIS A 210 20.39 13.90 -8.74
CA HIS A 210 20.98 14.43 -9.98
C HIS A 210 20.07 15.51 -10.62
N PRO A 211 20.60 16.61 -11.17
CA PRO A 211 19.82 17.50 -12.03
C PRO A 211 19.25 16.72 -13.22
N LEU A 212 17.99 16.95 -13.59
CA LEU A 212 17.31 16.19 -14.65
C LEU A 212 17.18 16.96 -15.97
N ASP A 213 17.57 18.23 -15.97
CA ASP A 213 17.66 19.15 -17.11
C ASP A 213 18.96 18.92 -17.92
N ILE A 214 19.24 17.65 -18.24
CA ILE A 214 20.46 17.23 -18.94
C ILE A 214 20.13 16.51 -20.25
N ASP A 215 21.04 16.55 -21.20
CA ASP A 215 20.85 15.95 -22.54
C ASP A 215 20.69 14.43 -22.47
N GLU A 216 21.28 13.77 -21.48
CA GLU A 216 21.18 12.32 -21.29
C GLU A 216 19.74 11.86 -20.96
N VAL A 217 19.02 12.64 -20.18
CA VAL A 217 17.61 12.36 -19.86
C VAL A 217 16.77 12.48 -21.12
N ARG A 218 16.95 13.55 -21.90
CA ARG A 218 16.27 13.76 -23.19
C ARG A 218 16.59 12.64 -24.19
N ALA A 219 17.85 12.24 -24.27
CA ALA A 219 18.29 11.14 -25.13
C ALA A 219 17.63 9.80 -24.75
N HIS A 220 17.43 9.53 -23.46
CA HIS A 220 16.70 8.33 -23.03
C HIS A 220 15.22 8.35 -23.43
N LEU A 221 14.56 9.52 -23.35
CA LEU A 221 13.16 9.68 -23.79
C LEU A 221 13.04 9.47 -25.30
N VAL A 222 13.94 10.07 -26.09
CA VAL A 222 14.00 9.89 -27.56
C VAL A 222 14.26 8.42 -27.92
N ALA A 223 15.06 7.71 -27.13
CA ALA A 223 15.30 6.27 -27.29
C ALA A 223 14.12 5.39 -26.84
N GLY A 224 12.96 5.96 -26.51
CA GLY A 224 11.73 5.25 -26.18
C GLY A 224 11.62 4.76 -24.74
N LYS A 225 12.49 5.22 -23.82
CA LYS A 225 12.28 4.95 -22.39
C LYS A 225 11.23 5.91 -21.85
N MET A 226 10.30 5.41 -21.06
CA MET A 226 9.23 6.20 -20.45
C MET A 226 9.46 6.36 -18.94
N PRO A 227 9.13 7.52 -18.35
CA PRO A 227 9.22 7.72 -16.91
C PRO A 227 8.17 6.89 -16.18
N THR A 228 8.63 6.09 -15.22
CA THR A 228 7.79 5.33 -14.29
C THR A 228 7.71 6.00 -12.92
N ARG A 229 8.69 6.85 -12.60
CA ARG A 229 8.73 7.67 -11.37
C ARG A 229 9.40 9.00 -11.64
N LEU A 230 8.82 10.08 -11.16
CA LEU A 230 9.41 11.42 -11.18
C LEU A 230 9.20 12.08 -9.81
N ALA A 231 10.28 12.52 -9.18
CA ALA A 231 10.16 13.33 -7.98
C ALA A 231 9.76 14.77 -8.37
N LEU A 232 8.84 15.32 -7.60
CA LEU A 232 8.28 16.65 -7.77
C LEU A 232 8.16 17.32 -6.40
N SER A 233 8.19 18.64 -6.38
CA SER A 233 7.71 19.44 -5.27
C SER A 233 6.55 20.32 -5.72
N TRP A 234 5.69 20.68 -4.77
CA TRP A 234 4.56 21.58 -4.98
C TRP A 234 4.66 22.77 -4.01
N ASN A 235 4.71 23.98 -4.57
CA ASN A 235 4.77 25.26 -3.88
C ASN A 235 5.83 25.32 -2.77
N GLU A 236 6.95 24.60 -2.94
CA GLU A 236 8.02 24.48 -1.95
C GLU A 236 7.53 24.01 -0.56
N ARG A 237 6.36 23.37 -0.50
CA ARG A 237 5.71 22.91 0.75
C ARG A 237 5.62 21.40 0.85
N VAL A 238 5.46 20.71 -0.27
CA VAL A 238 5.28 19.26 -0.30
C VAL A 238 6.16 18.67 -1.39
N ALA A 239 7.04 17.75 -1.03
CA ALA A 239 7.79 16.93 -1.98
C ALA A 239 7.25 15.51 -2.02
N PHE A 240 7.18 14.92 -3.21
CA PHE A 240 6.66 13.57 -3.43
C PHE A 240 7.24 12.98 -4.73
N THR A 241 6.98 11.70 -4.97
CA THR A 241 7.28 11.00 -6.22
C THR A 241 5.97 10.62 -6.89
N LEU A 242 5.71 11.17 -8.08
CA LEU A 242 4.62 10.75 -8.95
C LEU A 242 5.02 9.47 -9.68
N THR A 243 4.10 8.52 -9.80
CA THR A 243 4.29 7.31 -10.61
C THR A 243 3.48 7.33 -11.89
N ASP A 244 3.87 6.52 -12.87
CA ASP A 244 3.09 6.22 -14.08
C ASP A 244 1.66 5.73 -13.81
N GLY A 245 1.44 5.03 -12.69
CA GLY A 245 0.11 4.64 -12.21
C GLY A 245 -0.67 5.70 -11.41
N PHE A 246 -0.27 6.98 -11.50
CA PHE A 246 -0.88 8.10 -10.75
C PHE A 246 -0.94 7.91 -9.22
N ALA A 247 0.06 7.24 -8.64
CA ALA A 247 0.24 7.18 -7.20
C ALA A 247 1.25 8.24 -6.75
N LEU A 248 1.01 8.82 -5.58
CA LEU A 248 1.96 9.72 -4.92
C LEU A 248 2.73 8.90 -3.90
N LYS A 249 4.06 8.96 -3.92
CA LYS A 249 4.92 8.23 -2.98
C LYS A 249 5.91 9.18 -2.31
N LYS A 250 6.53 8.73 -1.21
CA LYS A 250 7.52 9.51 -0.46
C LYS A 250 7.04 10.94 -0.15
N ILE A 251 5.76 11.10 0.20
CA ILE A 251 5.21 12.41 0.54
C ILE A 251 5.94 12.92 1.78
N SER A 252 6.46 14.14 1.68
CA SER A 252 7.16 14.85 2.73
C SER A 252 6.73 16.30 2.71
N PHE A 253 6.49 16.86 3.89
CA PHE A 253 6.25 18.28 4.06
C PHE A 253 7.60 18.94 4.24
N LEU A 254 7.87 19.97 3.44
CA LEU A 254 9.10 20.74 3.49
C LEU A 254 8.98 21.77 4.61
N ASP A 255 10.03 21.88 5.41
CA ASP A 255 10.12 22.91 6.44
C ASP A 255 10.23 24.28 5.74
N LEU A 256 9.29 25.17 6.04
CA LEU A 256 9.30 26.57 5.59
C LEU A 256 10.39 27.38 6.30
#